data_AF-A0A2S7U264-F1
#
_entry.id   AF-A0A2S7U264-F1
#
_cell.length_a   1.000
_cell.length_b   1.000
_cell.length_c   1.000
_cell.angle_alpha   90.00
_cell.angle_beta   90.00
_cell.angle_gamma   90.00
#
_symmetry.space_group_name_H-M   'P 1'
#
loop_
_entity.id
_entity.type
_entity.pdbx_description
1 polymer ?
#
loop_
_entity_poly.entity_id
_entity_poly.type
_entity_poly.pdbx_seq_one_letter_code
_entity_poly.pdbx_strand_id
1 'polypeptide(L)'
;MSDYSRILGVEGLRLIVEKSGNEKVSQSATYHLASLLSKKEASKAEGITLMKKLQATDGLAERNPKLHKQIESELFIAENLSIGSAAPDIVGKDHEGKEFKLSDYRGQVVLLDFWGIW
;
A
#
# COMPACT_ATOMS: atom_id res chain seq x y z
N MET A 1 30.60 5.84 15.50
CA MET A 1 29.40 6.69 15.30
C MET A 1 28.58 6.15 14.12
N SER A 2 27.99 4.95 14.22
CA SER A 2 27.39 4.25 13.07
C SER A 2 25.98 3.66 13.31
N ASP A 3 25.27 4.07 14.37
CA ASP A 3 23.92 3.50 14.67
C ASP A 3 22.78 4.52 14.76
N TYR A 4 23.07 5.82 14.84
CA TYR A 4 22.01 6.84 14.98
C TYR A 4 21.09 6.95 13.74
N SER A 5 21.58 6.59 12.56
CA SER A 5 20.81 6.65 11.31
C SER A 5 19.76 5.53 11.20
N ARG A 6 20.00 4.35 11.79
CA ARG A 6 19.02 3.23 11.77
C ARG A 6 17.91 3.38 12.81
N ILE A 7 18.15 4.10 13.90
CA ILE A 7 17.19 4.32 15.00
C ILE A 7 16.13 5.38 14.62
N LEU A 8 16.34 6.19 13.57
CA LEU A 8 15.43 7.31 13.25
C LEU A 8 14.30 7.01 12.25
N GLY A 9 14.23 5.80 11.67
CA GLY A 9 13.20 5.46 10.68
C GLY A 9 11.81 5.29 11.31
N VAL A 10 11.54 4.10 11.87
CA VAL A 10 10.24 3.78 12.47
C VAL A 10 10.05 4.52 13.80
N GLU A 11 11.03 4.49 14.69
CA GLU A 11 10.92 5.15 16.00
C GLU A 11 10.85 6.68 15.88
N GLY A 12 11.59 7.27 14.93
CA GLY A 12 11.47 8.70 14.64
C GLY A 12 10.07 9.07 14.14
N LEU A 13 9.48 8.27 13.25
CA LEU A 13 8.10 8.49 12.80
C LEU A 13 7.08 8.30 13.93
N ARG A 14 7.24 7.29 14.79
CA ARG A 14 6.39 7.11 15.99
C ARG A 14 6.42 8.34 16.88
N LEU A 15 7.62 8.87 17.15
CA LEU A 15 7.80 10.07 17.95
C LEU A 15 7.08 11.28 17.36
N ILE A 16 7.14 11.47 16.04
CA ILE A 16 6.45 12.58 15.35
C ILE A 16 4.93 12.40 15.43
N VAL A 17 4.43 11.17 15.25
CA VAL A 17 2.99 10.89 15.37
C VAL A 17 2.48 11.26 16.77
N GLU A 18 3.24 10.93 17.82
CA GLU A 18 2.85 11.19 19.21
C GLU A 18 3.02 12.66 19.64
N LYS A 19 4.11 13.32 19.20
CA LYS A 19 4.51 14.63 19.73
C LYS A 19 4.19 15.81 18.83
N SER A 20 3.83 15.58 17.56
CA SER A 20 3.53 16.67 16.64
C SER A 20 2.22 17.36 17.02
N GLY A 21 2.29 18.65 17.34
CA GLY A 21 1.10 19.51 17.46
C GLY A 21 0.51 19.95 16.11
N ASN A 22 1.12 19.57 14.99
CA ASN A 22 0.65 19.88 13.65
C ASN A 22 -0.02 18.66 13.02
N GLU A 23 -1.31 18.78 12.71
CA GLU A 23 -2.14 17.72 12.13
C GLU A 23 -1.55 17.18 10.82
N LYS A 24 -1.14 18.06 9.90
CA LYS A 24 -0.59 17.64 8.59
C LYS A 24 0.71 16.85 8.74
N VAL A 25 1.56 17.26 9.67
CA VAL A 25 2.82 16.57 9.97
C VAL A 25 2.54 15.21 10.61
N SER A 26 1.59 15.15 11.56
CA SER A 26 1.20 13.90 12.21
C SER A 26 0.60 12.92 11.19
N GLN A 27 -0.34 13.36 10.34
CA GLN A 27 -0.92 12.55 9.27
C GLN A 27 0.12 12.00 8.30
N SER A 28 1.05 12.85 7.85
CA SER A 28 2.15 12.43 6.97
C SER A 28 3.04 11.39 7.66
N ALA A 29 3.41 11.62 8.92
CA ALA A 29 4.20 10.68 9.69
C ALA A 29 3.47 9.35 9.91
N THR A 30 2.16 9.37 10.21
CA THR A 30 1.34 8.16 10.35
C THR A 30 1.29 7.38 9.04
N TYR A 31 1.09 8.05 7.91
CA TYR A 31 1.07 7.41 6.59
C TYR A 31 2.40 6.72 6.29
N HIS A 32 3.54 7.41 6.46
CA HIS A 32 4.85 6.83 6.20
C HIS A 32 5.19 5.70 7.19
N LEU A 33 4.83 5.83 8.46
CA LEU A 33 4.99 4.77 9.46
C LEU A 33 4.19 3.53 9.06
N ALA A 34 2.92 3.71 8.74
CA ALA A 34 2.03 2.63 8.31
C ALA A 34 2.55 1.93 7.04
N SER A 35 3.03 2.70 6.06
CA SER A 35 3.61 2.17 4.81
C SER A 35 4.92 1.41 5.03
N LEU A 36 5.73 1.80 6.02
CA LEU A 36 6.94 1.04 6.37
C LEU A 36 6.60 -0.25 7.12
N LEU A 37 5.63 -0.22 8.03
CA LEU A 37 5.20 -1.38 8.79
C LEU A 37 4.49 -2.41 7.89
N SER A 38 3.72 -1.96 6.90
CA SER A 38 3.01 -2.84 5.95
C SER A 38 3.93 -3.66 5.05
N LYS A 39 5.16 -3.18 4.80
CA LYS A 39 6.17 -3.86 3.96
C LYS A 39 6.83 -5.08 4.61
N LYS A 40 6.74 -5.22 5.93
CA LYS A 40 7.34 -6.35 6.67
C LYS A 40 6.24 -7.23 7.23
N GLU A 41 6.31 -8.52 6.95
CA GLU A 41 5.27 -9.48 7.37
C GLU A 41 4.98 -9.41 8.88
N ALA A 42 6.03 -9.35 9.71
CA ALA A 42 5.91 -9.27 11.17
C ALA A 42 5.14 -8.04 11.70
N SER A 43 5.13 -6.93 10.95
CA SER A 43 4.46 -5.68 11.35
C SER A 43 3.31 -5.29 10.41
N LYS A 44 2.95 -6.15 9.45
CA LYS A 44 2.02 -5.82 8.38
C LYS A 44 0.64 -5.45 8.91
N ALA A 45 0.13 -6.25 9.85
CA ALA A 45 -1.17 -6.03 10.47
C ALA A 45 -1.23 -4.69 11.23
N GLU A 46 -0.14 -4.31 11.91
CA GLU A 46 -0.03 -3.01 12.59
C GLU A 46 -0.08 -1.87 11.57
N GLY A 47 0.71 -1.96 10.50
CA GLY A 47 0.73 -0.96 9.42
C GLY A 47 -0.64 -0.75 8.80
N ILE A 48 -1.33 -1.84 8.45
CA ILE A 48 -2.70 -1.78 7.88
C ILE A 48 -3.67 -1.14 8.89
N THR A 49 -3.57 -1.49 10.18
CA THR A 49 -4.44 -0.92 11.21
C THR A 49 -4.24 0.59 11.34
N LEU A 50 -2.98 1.07 11.35
CA LEU A 50 -2.67 2.50 11.38
C LEU A 50 -3.19 3.21 10.13
N MET A 51 -3.02 2.59 8.96
CA MET A 51 -3.49 3.12 7.67
C MET A 51 -5.02 3.30 7.67
N LYS A 52 -5.78 2.30 8.15
CA LYS A 52 -7.25 2.37 8.29
C LYS A 52 -7.69 3.45 9.27
N LYS A 53 -7.01 3.58 10.41
CA LYS A 53 -7.28 4.65 11.38
C LYS A 53 -7.07 6.04 10.76
N LEU A 54 -5.98 6.21 10.02
CA LEU A 54 -5.71 7.45 9.31
C LEU A 54 -6.81 7.74 8.28
N GLN A 55 -7.20 6.76 7.47
CA GLN A 55 -8.29 6.90 6.50
C GLN A 55 -9.60 7.38 7.14
N ALA A 56 -9.94 6.82 8.30
CA ALA A 56 -11.17 7.11 9.03
C ALA A 56 -11.14 8.45 9.79
N THR A 57 -10.10 9.28 9.64
CA THR A 57 -10.04 10.59 10.29
C THR A 57 -11.06 11.54 9.67
N ASP A 58 -11.92 12.13 10.50
CA ASP A 58 -13.01 13.00 10.07
C ASP A 58 -12.53 14.14 9.16
N GLY A 59 -13.14 14.24 7.98
CA GLY A 59 -12.87 15.29 7.00
C GLY A 59 -11.54 15.14 6.24
N LEU A 60 -10.84 14.00 6.35
CA LEU A 60 -9.57 13.78 5.65
C LEU A 60 -9.76 13.79 4.12
N ALA A 61 -10.83 13.17 3.61
CA ALA A 61 -11.10 13.11 2.19
C ALA A 61 -11.29 14.49 1.57
N GLU A 62 -11.91 15.41 2.30
CA GLU A 62 -12.18 16.79 1.90
C GLU A 62 -10.94 17.66 2.06
N ARG A 63 -10.24 17.57 3.21
CA ARG A 63 -9.06 18.40 3.50
C ARG A 63 -7.82 17.96 2.70
N ASN A 64 -7.69 16.68 2.39
CA ASN A 64 -6.54 16.11 1.70
C ASN A 64 -6.94 14.91 0.81
N PRO A 65 -7.65 15.15 -0.32
CA PRO A 65 -8.12 14.09 -1.21
C PRO A 65 -6.99 13.26 -1.81
N LYS A 66 -5.81 13.87 -2.01
CA LYS A 66 -4.63 13.16 -2.52
C LYS A 66 -4.15 12.10 -1.53
N LEU A 67 -3.97 12.46 -0.27
CA LEU A 67 -3.56 11.51 0.77
C LEU A 67 -4.62 10.42 0.96
N HIS A 68 -5.90 10.79 0.99
CA HIS A 68 -6.99 9.81 1.07
C HIS A 68 -6.92 8.77 -0.06
N LYS A 69 -6.73 9.22 -1.30
CA LYS A 69 -6.58 8.32 -2.46
C LYS A 69 -5.32 7.44 -2.38
N GLN A 70 -4.22 7.96 -1.83
CA GLN A 70 -3.00 7.16 -1.62
C GLN A 70 -3.23 6.05 -0.58
N ILE A 71 -3.89 6.39 0.53
CA ILE A 71 -4.26 5.44 1.60
C ILE A 71 -5.18 4.35 1.04
N GLU A 72 -6.21 4.75 0.28
CA GLU A 72 -7.14 3.82 -0.37
C GLU A 72 -6.41 2.84 -1.30
N SER A 73 -5.50 3.35 -2.14
CA SER A 73 -4.71 2.50 -3.03
C SER A 73 -3.81 1.52 -2.28
N GLU A 74 -3.16 1.95 -1.19
CA GLU A 74 -2.29 1.07 -0.39
C GLU A 74 -3.09 -0.01 0.34
N LEU A 75 -4.25 0.34 0.90
CA LEU A 75 -5.15 -0.63 1.51
C LEU A 75 -5.64 -1.65 0.49
N PHE A 76 -6.03 -1.20 -0.71
CA PHE A 76 -6.44 -2.11 -1.79
C PHE A 76 -5.33 -3.11 -2.15
N ILE A 77 -4.08 -2.63 -2.32
CA ILE A 77 -2.93 -3.50 -2.60
C ILE A 77 -2.73 -4.50 -1.45
N ALA A 78 -2.76 -4.03 -0.20
CA ALA A 78 -2.52 -4.88 0.95
C ALA A 78 -3.57 -5.98 1.12
N GLU A 79 -4.84 -5.67 0.83
CA GLU A 79 -5.97 -6.59 1.04
C GLU A 79 -6.23 -7.52 -0.15
N ASN A 80 -5.95 -7.07 -1.38
CA ASN A 80 -6.36 -7.79 -2.59
C ASN A 80 -5.20 -8.28 -3.47
N LEU A 81 -4.00 -7.69 -3.32
CA LEU A 81 -2.83 -7.97 -4.18
C LEU A 81 -1.64 -8.53 -3.39
N SER A 82 -1.90 -9.11 -2.21
CA SER A 82 -0.89 -9.77 -1.40
C SER A 82 -0.70 -11.24 -1.80
N ILE A 83 0.45 -11.81 -1.44
CA ILE A 83 0.69 -13.26 -1.55
C ILE A 83 -0.47 -14.03 -0.89
N GLY A 84 -0.97 -15.05 -1.59
CA GLY A 84 -2.12 -15.86 -1.17
C GLY A 84 -3.48 -15.28 -1.56
N SER A 85 -3.54 -14.02 -2.02
CA SER A 85 -4.77 -13.45 -2.59
C SER A 85 -5.04 -14.03 -3.97
N ALA A 86 -6.32 -14.14 -4.33
CA ALA A 86 -6.69 -14.49 -5.69
C ALA A 86 -6.27 -13.35 -6.64
N ALA A 87 -5.44 -13.65 -7.63
CA ALA A 87 -5.09 -12.68 -8.67
C ALA A 87 -6.36 -12.18 -9.37
N PRO A 88 -6.54 -10.84 -9.51
CA PRO A 88 -7.65 -10.27 -10.27
C PRO A 88 -7.68 -10.80 -11.69
N ASP A 89 -8.87 -10.97 -12.25
CA ASP A 89 -8.99 -11.41 -13.62
C ASP A 89 -8.57 -10.29 -14.58
N ILE A 90 -7.80 -10.65 -15.61
CA ILE A 90 -7.37 -9.74 -16.67
C ILE A 90 -8.04 -10.22 -17.93
N VAL A 91 -8.94 -9.41 -18.47
CA VAL A 91 -9.64 -9.69 -19.73
C VAL A 91 -9.00 -8.84 -20.82
N GLY A 92 -8.59 -9.49 -21.90
CA GLY A 92 -7.92 -8.81 -23.00
C GLY A 92 -8.10 -9.54 -24.32
N LYS A 93 -7.47 -8.97 -25.34
CA LYS A 93 -7.28 -9.60 -26.64
C LYS A 93 -5.80 -9.74 -26.89
N ASP A 94 -5.38 -10.88 -27.45
CA ASP A 94 -4.01 -11.05 -27.92
C ASP A 94 -3.77 -10.31 -29.24
N HIS A 95 -2.56 -10.46 -29.79
CA HIS A 95 -2.14 -9.82 -31.04
C HIS A 95 -2.92 -10.31 -32.29
N GLU A 96 -3.63 -11.44 -32.19
CA GLU A 96 -4.51 -11.97 -33.24
C GLU A 96 -5.97 -11.57 -33.01
N GLY A 97 -6.26 -10.81 -31.94
CA GLY A 97 -7.60 -10.37 -31.57
C GLY A 97 -8.42 -11.42 -30.82
N LYS A 98 -7.82 -12.56 -30.46
CA LYS A 98 -8.50 -13.61 -29.69
C LYS A 98 -8.65 -13.17 -28.25
N GLU A 99 -9.86 -13.31 -27.73
CA GLU A 99 -10.17 -12.99 -26.34
C GLU A 99 -9.50 -13.99 -25.40
N PHE A 100 -8.94 -13.49 -24.30
CA PHE A 100 -8.40 -14.30 -23.22
C PHE A 100 -8.75 -13.70 -21.87
N LYS A 101 -8.81 -14.55 -20.85
CA LYS A 101 -8.86 -14.17 -19.44
C LYS A 101 -7.71 -14.79 -18.67
N LEU A 102 -7.17 -14.10 -17.68
CA LEU A 102 -6.16 -14.70 -16.80
C LEU A 102 -6.70 -15.95 -16.09
N SER A 103 -7.99 -15.98 -15.78
CA SER A 103 -8.65 -17.14 -15.19
C SER A 103 -8.65 -18.39 -16.08
N ASP A 104 -8.47 -18.25 -17.40
CA ASP A 104 -8.46 -19.40 -18.32
C ASP A 104 -7.24 -20.31 -18.09
N TYR A 105 -6.20 -19.79 -17.41
CA TYR A 105 -4.96 -20.51 -17.11
C TYR A 105 -4.95 -21.15 -15.71
N ARG A 106 -6.09 -21.22 -15.02
CA ARG A 106 -6.18 -21.90 -13.70
C ARG A 106 -5.72 -23.35 -13.82
N GLY A 107 -4.98 -23.81 -12.81
CA GLY A 107 -4.33 -25.13 -12.81
C GLY A 107 -2.91 -25.14 -13.39
N GLN A 108 -2.46 -24.04 -13.99
CA GLN A 108 -1.09 -23.85 -14.45
C GLN A 108 -0.35 -22.83 -13.57
N VAL A 109 0.98 -22.93 -13.54
CA VAL A 109 1.83 -21.86 -13.01
C VAL A 109 1.98 -20.80 -14.10
N VAL A 110 1.59 -19.58 -13.80
CA VAL A 110 1.60 -18.45 -14.74
C VAL A 110 2.61 -17.41 -14.29
N LEU A 111 3.52 -17.03 -15.19
CA LEU A 111 4.34 -15.83 -15.07
C LEU A 111 3.70 -14.73 -15.93
N LEU A 112 3.33 -13.61 -15.31
CA LEU A 112 2.74 -12.47 -15.98
C LEU A 112 3.77 -11.34 -16.10
N ASP A 113 4.06 -10.93 -17.34
CA ASP A 113 5.01 -9.86 -17.66
C ASP A 113 4.30 -8.63 -18.23
N PHE A 114 4.52 -7.47 -17.61
CA PHE A 114 3.97 -6.18 -18.05
C PHE A 114 5.06 -5.39 -18.77
N TRP A 115 4.98 -5.29 -20.10
CA TRP A 115 5.99 -4.67 -20.96
C TRP A 115 5.37 -3.81 -22.07
N GLY A 116 6.19 -3.02 -22.77
CA GLY A 116 5.78 -2.21 -23.91
C GLY A 116 6.95 -1.58 -24.68
N ILE A 117 6.68 -1.14 -25.92
CA ILE A 117 7.60 -0.38 -26.77
C ILE A 117 7.27 1.12 -26.66
N TRP A 118 7.85 1.77 -25.65
CA TRP A 118 7.87 3.22 -25.48
C TRP A 118 8.42 3.99 -26.68
#